data_AF-A0A485D5R3-F1
#
_entry.id   AF-A0A485D5R3-F1
#
_cell.length_a   1.000
_cell.length_b   1.000
_cell.length_c   1.000
_cell.angle_alpha   90.00
_cell.angle_beta   90.00
_cell.angle_gamma   90.00
#
_symmetry.space_group_name_H-M   'P 1'
#
loop_
_entity.id
_entity.type
_entity.pdbx_description
1 polymer ?
#
loop_
_entity_poly.entity_id
_entity_poly.type
_entity_poly.pdbx_seq_one_letter_code
_entity_poly.pdbx_strand_id
1 'polypeptide(L)'
;MGAGDWNDGMNRVGIEGKGESVCWASSCTIFYKRFASLADRRQDDAVASLCRREALRLQNNLEASAWDGEWYRRGYFDDGTPLGSKASQDCRIDAIAQSWSVLSGAVSRTRSELAMQALDKYLVDNEGGLIKLLTPPFDGHGPNPGYIQGLSARRAGKRRAVYSRRHLGGHGVCPHGERRNARGSYGR
;
A
#
# COMPACT_ATOMS: atom_id res chain seq x y z
N MET A 1 -9.97 -2.99 -11.28
CA MET A 1 -9.36 -1.64 -11.18
C MET A 1 -10.09 -0.66 -12.09
N GLY A 2 -10.61 -1.08 -13.25
CA GLY A 2 -11.39 -0.16 -14.09
C GLY A 2 -10.55 1.05 -14.51
N ALA A 3 -11.20 2.20 -14.59
CA ALA A 3 -10.56 3.47 -14.90
C ALA A 3 -9.89 4.15 -13.69
N GLY A 4 -9.73 3.47 -12.55
CA GLY A 4 -9.02 4.05 -11.40
C GLY A 4 -9.32 3.39 -10.07
N ASP A 5 -8.47 3.71 -9.10
CA ASP A 5 -8.70 3.42 -7.67
C ASP A 5 -8.37 4.67 -6.85
N TRP A 6 -7.66 4.55 -5.72
CA TRP A 6 -7.14 5.69 -4.96
C TRP A 6 -6.20 6.63 -5.75
N ASN A 7 -5.64 6.18 -6.87
CA ASN A 7 -4.81 7.00 -7.74
C ASN A 7 -5.51 7.23 -9.09
N ASP A 8 -6.20 8.36 -9.21
CA ASP A 8 -6.91 8.78 -10.43
C ASP A 8 -6.00 8.88 -11.66
N GLY A 9 -4.69 9.02 -11.47
CA GLY A 9 -3.72 9.05 -12.56
C GLY A 9 -3.50 7.68 -13.22
N MET A 10 -3.84 6.58 -12.55
CA MET A 10 -3.68 5.20 -13.04
C MET A 10 -4.93 4.73 -13.80
N ASN A 11 -5.46 5.57 -14.69
CA ASN A 11 -6.77 5.37 -15.32
C ASN A 11 -6.79 4.41 -16.51
N ARG A 12 -5.64 3.88 -16.93
CA ARG A 12 -5.54 2.92 -18.03
C ARG A 12 -5.08 1.53 -17.60
N VAL A 13 -4.87 1.30 -16.30
CA VAL A 13 -4.38 0.00 -15.81
C VAL A 13 -5.41 -1.12 -16.02
N GLY A 14 -6.70 -0.83 -15.84
CA GLY A 14 -7.77 -1.82 -15.96
C GLY A 14 -8.94 -1.35 -16.81
N ILE A 15 -8.69 -0.54 -17.84
CA ILE A 15 -9.73 0.09 -18.66
C ILE A 15 -10.55 -0.94 -19.46
N GLU A 16 -9.97 -2.11 -19.73
CA GLU A 16 -10.66 -3.24 -20.38
C GLU A 16 -11.36 -4.15 -19.36
N GLY A 17 -11.36 -3.79 -18.07
CA GLY A 17 -12.09 -4.46 -17.01
C GLY A 17 -11.38 -5.68 -16.40
N LYS A 18 -10.15 -5.98 -16.81
CA LYS A 18 -9.36 -7.13 -16.32
C LYS A 18 -8.26 -6.72 -15.34
N GLY A 19 -7.78 -5.47 -15.42
CA GLY A 19 -6.75 -4.98 -14.53
C GLY A 19 -7.18 -4.94 -13.07
N GLU A 20 -6.24 -5.22 -12.18
CA GLU A 20 -6.47 -5.46 -10.75
C GLU A 20 -5.70 -4.46 -9.87
N SER A 21 -6.24 -4.14 -8.69
CA SER A 21 -5.60 -3.23 -7.73
C SER A 21 -5.40 -3.91 -6.39
N VAL A 22 -4.13 -4.01 -5.98
CA VAL A 22 -3.74 -4.62 -4.70
C VAL A 22 -4.15 -3.72 -3.52
N CYS A 23 -4.00 -2.40 -3.65
CA CYS A 23 -4.42 -1.50 -2.57
C CYS A 23 -5.94 -1.50 -2.39
N TRP A 24 -6.70 -1.60 -3.49
CA TRP A 24 -8.15 -1.71 -3.42
C TRP A 24 -8.56 -3.01 -2.73
N ALA A 25 -8.03 -4.15 -3.17
CA ALA A 25 -8.28 -5.46 -2.55
C ALA A 25 -7.94 -5.46 -1.05
N SER A 26 -6.78 -4.89 -0.67
CA SER A 26 -6.37 -4.74 0.73
C SER A 26 -7.36 -3.89 1.52
N SER A 27 -7.81 -2.74 0.99
CA SER A 27 -8.79 -1.88 1.66
C SER A 27 -10.17 -2.53 1.82
N CYS A 28 -10.61 -3.31 0.82
CA CYS A 28 -11.87 -4.04 0.85
C CYS A 28 -11.92 -5.05 2.01
N THR A 29 -10.80 -5.65 2.41
CA THR A 29 -10.78 -6.55 3.57
C THR A 29 -11.21 -5.84 4.87
N ILE A 30 -10.85 -4.56 5.04
CA ILE A 30 -11.28 -3.74 6.18
C ILE A 30 -12.78 -3.52 6.10
N PHE A 31 -13.27 -3.15 4.91
CA PHE A 31 -14.68 -2.88 4.70
C PHE A 31 -15.52 -4.13 5.01
N TYR A 32 -15.18 -5.28 4.44
CA TYR A 32 -15.87 -6.52 4.71
C TYR A 32 -15.83 -6.91 6.19
N LYS A 33 -14.68 -6.80 6.88
CA LYS A 33 -14.60 -7.07 8.32
C LYS A 33 -15.52 -6.14 9.13
N ARG A 34 -15.56 -4.85 8.80
CA ARG A 34 -16.44 -3.88 9.48
C ARG A 34 -17.92 -4.13 9.18
N PHE A 35 -18.27 -4.47 7.94
CA PHE A 35 -19.64 -4.83 7.56
C PHE A 35 -20.08 -6.13 8.22
N ALA A 36 -19.21 -7.12 8.36
CA ALA A 36 -19.51 -8.32 9.13
C ALA A 36 -19.87 -7.97 10.57
N SER A 37 -19.04 -7.18 11.26
CA SER A 37 -19.34 -6.75 12.64
C SER A 37 -20.61 -5.91 12.75
N LEU A 38 -20.97 -5.13 11.73
CA LEU A 38 -22.23 -4.40 11.70
C LEU A 38 -23.42 -5.35 11.51
N ALA A 39 -23.31 -6.30 10.60
CA ALA A 39 -24.33 -7.31 10.32
C ALA A 39 -24.59 -8.20 11.56
N ASP A 40 -23.55 -8.58 12.30
CA ASP A 40 -23.67 -9.29 13.58
C ASP A 40 -24.55 -8.52 14.58
N ARG A 41 -24.31 -7.21 14.73
CA ARG A 41 -25.12 -6.35 15.62
C ARG A 41 -26.56 -6.20 15.17
N ARG A 42 -26.84 -6.43 13.89
CA ARG A 42 -28.17 -6.41 13.30
C ARG A 42 -28.80 -7.81 13.22
N GLN A 43 -28.10 -8.84 13.68
CA GLN A 43 -28.52 -10.24 13.60
C GLN A 43 -28.78 -10.68 12.15
N ASP A 44 -28.02 -10.15 11.19
CA ASP A 44 -28.04 -10.53 9.78
C ASP A 44 -26.89 -11.51 9.49
N ASP A 45 -27.12 -12.77 9.84
CA ASP A 45 -26.10 -13.82 9.74
C ASP A 45 -25.66 -14.11 8.30
N ALA A 46 -26.57 -13.92 7.33
CA ALA A 46 -26.30 -14.12 5.92
C ALA A 46 -25.26 -13.10 5.41
N VAL A 47 -25.48 -11.81 5.70
CA VAL A 47 -24.54 -10.74 5.34
C VAL A 47 -23.24 -10.86 6.12
N ALA A 48 -23.30 -11.18 7.41
CA ALA A 48 -22.10 -11.38 8.22
C ALA A 48 -21.21 -12.49 7.66
N SER A 49 -21.79 -13.63 7.29
CA SER A 49 -21.09 -14.78 6.73
C SER A 49 -20.52 -14.48 5.33
N LEU A 50 -21.29 -13.81 4.47
CA LEU A 50 -20.82 -13.34 3.16
C LEU A 50 -19.58 -12.44 3.33
N CYS A 51 -19.67 -11.41 4.18
CA CYS A 51 -18.56 -10.48 4.38
C CYS A 51 -17.29 -11.18 4.88
N ARG A 52 -17.41 -12.07 5.87
CA ARG A 52 -16.24 -12.82 6.38
C ARG A 52 -15.60 -13.69 5.30
N ARG A 53 -16.42 -14.37 4.48
CA ARG A 53 -15.94 -15.21 3.38
C ARG A 53 -15.19 -14.38 2.33
N GLU A 54 -15.76 -13.26 1.90
CA GLU A 54 -15.11 -12.40 0.89
C GLU A 54 -13.83 -11.74 1.45
N ALA A 55 -13.81 -11.35 2.73
CA ALA A 55 -12.59 -10.87 3.39
C ALA A 55 -11.47 -11.92 3.38
N LEU A 56 -11.79 -13.17 3.73
CA LEU A 56 -10.83 -14.27 3.74
C LEU A 56 -10.35 -14.61 2.32
N ARG A 57 -11.26 -14.62 1.34
CA ARG A 57 -10.92 -14.84 -0.08
C ARG A 57 -9.94 -13.78 -0.58
N LEU A 58 -10.20 -12.51 -0.31
CA LEU A 58 -9.30 -11.42 -0.69
C LEU A 58 -7.94 -11.52 0.00
N GLN A 59 -7.92 -11.83 1.30
CA GLN A 59 -6.67 -12.07 2.04
C GLN A 59 -5.84 -13.19 1.39
N ASN A 60 -6.45 -14.33 1.07
CA ASN A 60 -5.75 -15.43 0.44
C ASN A 60 -5.20 -15.06 -0.95
N ASN A 61 -5.98 -14.34 -1.76
CA ASN A 61 -5.54 -13.87 -3.08
C ASN A 61 -4.38 -12.85 -2.96
N LEU A 62 -4.43 -11.94 -1.99
CA LEU A 62 -3.33 -11.00 -1.72
C LEU A 62 -2.04 -11.74 -1.35
N GLU A 63 -2.12 -12.74 -0.47
CA GLU A 63 -0.92 -13.47 -0.04
C GLU A 63 -0.36 -14.40 -1.13
N ALA A 64 -1.22 -14.94 -2.00
CA ALA A 64 -0.82 -15.81 -3.10
C ALA A 64 -0.27 -15.04 -4.30
N SER A 65 -0.90 -13.91 -4.65
CA SER A 65 -0.66 -13.23 -5.93
C SER A 65 -0.02 -11.86 -5.76
N ALA A 66 -0.29 -11.10 -4.70
CA ALA A 66 0.19 -9.71 -4.64
C ALA A 66 1.63 -9.56 -4.12
N TRP A 67 2.19 -10.56 -3.44
CA TRP A 67 3.55 -10.50 -2.89
C TRP A 67 4.61 -10.72 -3.97
N ASP A 68 5.61 -9.83 -4.03
CA ASP A 68 6.68 -9.89 -5.05
C ASP A 68 8.04 -10.37 -4.51
N GLY A 69 8.08 -10.77 -3.24
CA GLY A 69 9.27 -11.26 -2.54
C GLY A 69 9.77 -10.32 -1.44
N GLU A 70 9.70 -9.01 -1.68
CA GLU A 70 10.16 -7.97 -0.73
C GLU A 70 9.07 -6.93 -0.39
N TRP A 71 8.14 -6.69 -1.31
CA TRP A 71 7.01 -5.78 -1.13
C TRP A 71 5.80 -6.27 -1.93
N TYR A 72 4.67 -5.58 -1.76
CA TYR A 72 3.43 -5.87 -2.50
C TYR A 72 3.41 -5.14 -3.83
N ARG A 73 3.02 -5.86 -4.89
CA ARG A 73 2.71 -5.29 -6.20
C ARG A 73 1.65 -4.21 -6.06
N ARG A 74 1.65 -3.27 -6.99
CA ARG A 74 0.62 -2.23 -7.06
C ARG A 74 -0.70 -2.76 -7.63
N GLY A 75 -0.59 -3.70 -8.55
CA GLY A 75 -1.72 -4.23 -9.31
C GLY A 75 -1.25 -5.05 -10.51
N TYR A 76 -2.19 -5.27 -11.41
CA TYR A 76 -1.98 -5.94 -12.69
C TYR A 76 -2.66 -5.13 -13.79
N PHE A 77 -2.01 -5.01 -14.94
CA PHE A 77 -2.63 -4.48 -16.13
C PHE A 77 -3.67 -5.45 -16.71
N ASP A 78 -4.50 -4.98 -17.64
CA ASP A 78 -5.50 -5.81 -18.32
C ASP A 78 -4.93 -7.06 -19.01
N ASP A 79 -3.66 -6.99 -19.46
CA ASP A 79 -2.93 -8.11 -20.08
C ASP A 79 -2.27 -9.07 -19.08
N GLY A 80 -2.43 -8.81 -17.77
CA GLY A 80 -1.80 -9.57 -16.70
C GLY A 80 -0.36 -9.15 -16.36
N THR A 81 0.20 -8.14 -17.03
CA THR A 81 1.51 -7.59 -16.71
C THR A 81 1.53 -7.06 -15.27
N PRO A 82 2.49 -7.48 -14.42
CA PRO A 82 2.62 -6.96 -13.06
C PRO A 82 2.97 -5.46 -13.04
N LEU A 83 2.24 -4.69 -12.23
CA LEU A 83 2.54 -3.29 -11.93
C LEU A 83 3.09 -3.19 -10.49
N GLY A 84 4.15 -2.39 -10.25
CA GLY A 84 4.72 -2.31 -8.90
C GLY A 84 5.62 -3.49 -8.54
N SER A 85 6.29 -4.11 -9.51
CA SER A 85 7.15 -5.29 -9.28
C SER A 85 8.63 -4.92 -9.33
N LYS A 86 9.47 -5.67 -8.62
CA LYS A 86 10.93 -5.65 -8.71
C LYS A 86 11.46 -5.83 -10.13
N ALA A 87 10.70 -6.52 -10.99
CA ALA A 87 11.02 -6.70 -12.40
C ALA A 87 10.61 -5.49 -13.27
N SER A 88 9.79 -4.58 -12.76
CA SER A 88 9.36 -3.39 -13.49
C SER A 88 10.50 -2.37 -13.61
N GLN A 89 10.66 -1.82 -14.81
CA GLN A 89 11.58 -0.71 -15.09
C GLN A 89 11.01 0.60 -14.56
N ASP A 90 9.73 0.84 -14.82
CA ASP A 90 8.95 1.95 -14.29
C ASP A 90 8.12 1.51 -13.08
N CYS A 91 7.85 2.43 -12.14
CA CYS A 91 7.00 2.19 -10.98
C CYS A 91 7.30 0.85 -10.30
N ARG A 92 8.57 0.60 -9.99
CA ARG A 92 9.04 -0.64 -9.35
C ARG A 92 8.39 -0.87 -7.98
N ILE A 93 8.16 0.20 -7.23
CA ILE A 93 7.48 0.17 -5.94
C ILE A 93 6.58 1.41 -5.81
N ASP A 94 5.42 1.23 -5.17
CA ASP A 94 4.40 2.25 -4.92
C ASP A 94 4.02 2.29 -3.44
N ALA A 95 3.92 3.51 -2.89
CA ALA A 95 3.68 3.78 -1.48
C ALA A 95 2.25 3.42 -1.04
N ILE A 96 1.25 3.55 -1.91
CA ILE A 96 -0.16 3.29 -1.58
C ILE A 96 -0.34 1.80 -1.31
N ALA A 97 0.21 0.94 -2.17
CA ALA A 97 0.14 -0.51 -1.98
C ALA A 97 0.78 -0.95 -0.65
N GLN A 98 1.96 -0.42 -0.31
CA GLN A 98 2.63 -0.80 0.94
C GLN A 98 1.89 -0.26 2.17
N SER A 99 1.36 0.96 2.09
CA SER A 99 0.62 1.54 3.21
C SER A 99 -0.66 0.74 3.51
N TRP A 100 -1.39 0.33 2.47
CA TRP A 100 -2.61 -0.46 2.64
C TRP A 100 -2.35 -1.91 3.08
N SER A 101 -1.20 -2.50 2.74
CA SER A 101 -0.86 -3.83 3.24
C SER A 101 -0.78 -3.84 4.78
N VAL A 102 -0.18 -2.80 5.36
CA VAL A 102 -0.12 -2.63 6.82
C VAL A 102 -1.48 -2.24 7.40
N LEU A 103 -2.11 -1.19 6.86
CA LEU A 103 -3.34 -0.62 7.42
C LEU A 103 -4.52 -1.60 7.39
N SER A 104 -4.54 -2.53 6.43
CA SER A 104 -5.60 -3.51 6.32
C SER A 104 -5.56 -4.60 7.39
N GLY A 105 -4.37 -4.89 7.94
CA GLY A 105 -4.15 -6.09 8.74
C GLY A 105 -4.60 -7.37 8.02
N ALA A 106 -4.62 -7.35 6.69
CA ALA A 106 -5.04 -8.47 5.85
C ALA A 106 -3.90 -9.43 5.53
N VAL A 107 -2.67 -9.02 5.79
CA VAL A 107 -1.48 -9.79 5.45
C VAL A 107 -0.63 -10.06 6.68
N SER A 108 0.27 -11.03 6.57
CA SER A 108 1.16 -11.40 7.67
C SER A 108 1.98 -10.20 8.16
N ARG A 109 2.23 -10.19 9.47
CA ARG A 109 3.01 -9.15 10.12
C ARG A 109 4.43 -9.06 9.53
N THR A 110 5.06 -10.20 9.27
CA THR A 110 6.40 -10.25 8.67
C THR A 110 6.43 -9.58 7.29
N ARG A 111 5.47 -9.86 6.41
CA ARG A 111 5.41 -9.21 5.09
C ARG A 111 5.07 -7.72 5.19
N SER A 112 4.23 -7.33 6.15
CA SER A 112 3.93 -5.92 6.44
C SER A 112 5.19 -5.15 6.84
N GLU A 113 6.02 -5.72 7.71
CA GLU A 113 7.29 -5.13 8.14
C GLU A 113 8.28 -5.01 6.98
N LEU A 114 8.42 -6.06 6.16
CA LEU A 114 9.26 -6.04 4.95
C LEU A 114 8.79 -4.99 3.92
N ALA A 115 7.49 -4.89 3.68
CA ALA A 115 6.91 -3.91 2.76
C ALA A 115 7.22 -2.46 3.20
N MET A 116 7.17 -2.18 4.50
CA MET A 116 7.51 -0.86 5.03
C MET A 116 9.02 -0.58 5.03
N GLN A 117 9.85 -1.60 5.23
CA GLN A 117 11.30 -1.46 5.06
C GLN A 117 11.66 -1.15 3.60
N ALA A 118 11.00 -1.80 2.64
CA ALA A 118 11.16 -1.50 1.22
C ALA A 118 10.68 -0.07 0.89
N LEU A 119 9.52 0.35 1.41
CA LEU A 119 9.05 1.73 1.26
C LEU A 119 10.07 2.73 1.82
N ASP A 120 10.58 2.51 3.04
CA ASP A 120 11.58 3.41 3.65
C ASP A 120 12.86 3.47 2.80
N LYS A 121 13.35 2.31 2.34
CA LYS A 121 14.56 2.22 1.51
C LYS A 121 14.44 2.91 0.15
N TYR A 122 13.32 2.74 -0.54
CA TYR A 122 13.19 3.16 -1.94
C TYR A 122 12.43 4.49 -2.13
N LEU A 123 11.52 4.81 -1.22
CA LEU A 123 10.58 5.93 -1.40
C LEU A 123 10.83 7.08 -0.41
N VAL A 124 11.51 6.87 0.71
CA VAL A 124 11.88 7.97 1.62
C VAL A 124 13.14 8.65 1.11
N ASP A 125 13.02 9.96 0.85
CA ASP A 125 14.11 10.84 0.49
C ASP A 125 14.35 11.80 1.67
N ASN A 126 15.33 11.44 2.51
CA ASN A 126 15.64 12.21 3.72
C ASN A 126 16.26 13.57 3.38
N GLU A 127 17.06 13.65 2.31
CA GLU A 127 17.68 14.89 1.85
C GLU A 127 16.62 15.84 1.29
N GLY A 128 15.69 15.31 0.49
CA GLY A 128 14.55 16.05 -0.06
C GLY A 128 13.38 16.27 0.92
N GLY A 129 13.43 15.65 2.11
CA GLY A 129 12.37 15.76 3.13
C GLY A 129 10.99 15.27 2.66
N LEU A 130 10.95 14.29 1.76
CA LEU A 130 9.74 13.80 1.10
C LEU A 130 9.67 12.27 1.04
N ILE A 131 8.46 11.76 0.91
CA ILE A 131 8.19 10.35 0.59
C ILE A 131 7.60 10.33 -0.81
N LYS A 132 8.30 9.67 -1.74
CA LYS A 132 7.87 9.50 -3.12
C LYS A 132 6.64 8.60 -3.18
N LEU A 133 5.71 8.92 -4.06
CA LEU A 133 4.54 8.08 -4.29
C LEU A 133 4.92 6.74 -4.90
N LEU A 134 5.84 6.75 -5.86
CA LEU A 134 6.36 5.58 -6.55
C LEU A 134 7.77 5.88 -7.07
N THR A 135 8.54 4.84 -7.39
CA THR A 135 9.84 4.98 -8.04
C THR A 135 10.22 3.71 -8.83
N PRO A 136 10.96 3.80 -9.93
CA PRO A 136 11.19 5.02 -10.73
C PRO A 136 9.87 5.62 -11.26
N PRO A 137 9.85 6.90 -11.68
CA PRO A 137 8.70 7.46 -12.39
C PRO A 137 8.40 6.65 -13.66
N PHE A 138 7.16 6.74 -14.16
CA PHE A 138 6.86 6.19 -15.48
C PHE A 138 7.51 7.04 -16.58
N ASP A 139 8.26 6.37 -17.46
CA ASP A 139 8.98 6.96 -18.60
C ASP A 139 8.68 6.21 -19.92
N GLY A 140 7.62 5.39 -19.94
CA GLY A 140 7.13 4.71 -21.14
C GLY A 140 7.66 3.29 -21.31
N HIS A 141 8.21 2.70 -20.25
CA HIS A 141 8.62 1.30 -20.25
C HIS A 141 7.43 0.40 -19.88
N GLY A 142 6.85 -0.26 -20.89
CA GLY A 142 5.75 -1.22 -20.71
C GLY A 142 4.35 -0.64 -20.94
N PRO A 143 3.30 -1.26 -20.40
CA PRO A 143 1.92 -0.82 -20.61
C PRO A 143 1.66 0.59 -20.06
N ASN A 144 0.83 1.35 -20.77
CA ASN A 144 0.51 2.73 -20.40
C ASN A 144 -0.38 2.77 -19.14
N PRO A 145 0.08 3.34 -18.01
CA PRO A 145 -0.69 3.40 -16.77
C PRO A 145 -1.80 4.45 -16.80
N GLY A 146 -1.75 5.40 -17.74
CA GLY A 146 -2.66 6.53 -17.84
C GLY A 146 -2.00 7.87 -17.57
N TYR A 147 -2.80 8.85 -17.16
CA TYR A 147 -2.35 10.24 -16.99
C TYR A 147 -1.17 10.40 -16.02
N ILE A 148 -0.95 9.46 -15.10
CA ILE A 148 0.18 9.46 -14.17
C ILE A 148 1.53 9.48 -14.89
N GLN A 149 1.65 8.91 -16.09
CA GLN A 149 2.89 8.95 -16.86
C GLN A 149 3.28 10.39 -17.23
N GLY A 150 2.32 11.18 -17.71
CA GLY A 150 2.53 12.60 -18.03
C GLY A 150 2.81 13.48 -16.81
N LEU A 151 2.32 13.08 -15.63
CA LEU A 151 2.61 13.75 -14.36
C LEU A 151 4.02 13.44 -13.83
N SER A 152 4.47 12.21 -14.07
CA SER A 152 5.77 11.70 -13.62
C SER A 152 6.92 12.34 -14.40
N ALA A 153 6.77 12.46 -15.72
CA ALA A 153 7.74 13.13 -16.60
C ALA A 153 7.87 14.65 -16.32
N ARG A 154 6.81 15.31 -15.81
CA ARG A 154 6.81 16.77 -15.57
C ARG A 154 7.16 17.19 -14.14
N ARG A 155 7.24 16.26 -13.18
CA ARG A 155 7.53 16.56 -11.76
C ARG A 155 8.26 15.40 -11.08
N ALA A 156 9.41 14.98 -11.60
CA ALA A 156 10.36 14.20 -10.84
C ALA A 156 10.91 15.07 -9.68
N GLY A 157 10.24 15.06 -8.52
CA GLY A 157 10.86 15.59 -7.30
C GLY A 157 9.97 16.24 -6.24
N LYS A 158 8.66 16.47 -6.42
CA LYS A 158 7.88 17.24 -5.42
C LYS A 158 6.43 16.81 -5.24
N ARG A 159 6.18 15.59 -4.73
CA ARG A 159 4.93 15.31 -4.02
C ARG A 159 5.24 14.53 -2.75
N ARG A 160 4.89 15.11 -1.60
CA ARG A 160 4.89 14.45 -0.29
C ARG A 160 3.75 13.44 -0.27
N ALA A 161 4.04 12.15 -0.18
CA ALA A 161 3.11 11.24 0.47
C ALA A 161 3.14 11.55 1.98
N VAL A 162 2.05 12.08 2.53
CA VAL A 162 1.93 12.28 3.99
C VAL A 162 1.47 10.95 4.59
N TYR A 163 2.42 10.08 4.91
CA TYR A 163 2.18 8.96 5.82
C TYR A 163 3.00 9.19 7.09
N SER A 164 2.29 9.45 8.19
CA SER A 164 2.90 9.69 9.49
C SER A 164 3.49 8.39 10.04
N ARG A 165 4.79 8.42 10.41
CA ARG A 165 5.56 7.32 11.02
C ARG A 165 4.97 6.73 12.32
N ARG A 166 3.83 7.22 12.81
CA ARG A 166 3.27 6.88 14.14
C ARG A 166 2.81 5.43 14.35
N HIS A 167 2.94 4.53 13.38
CA HIS A 167 2.51 3.13 13.53
C HIS A 167 3.64 2.10 13.42
N LEU A 168 4.91 2.53 13.38
CA LEU A 168 6.06 1.63 13.32
C LEU A 168 6.98 1.85 14.53
N GLY A 169 6.63 1.21 15.65
CA GLY A 169 7.56 0.87 16.74
C GLY A 169 7.32 1.57 18.08
N GLY A 170 7.20 0.76 19.15
CA GLY A 170 7.59 1.22 20.50
C GLY A 170 6.78 0.80 21.72
N HIS A 171 6.22 -0.41 21.83
CA HIS A 171 5.91 -0.98 23.16
C HIS A 171 7.01 -1.96 23.58
N GLY A 172 8.17 -1.40 23.93
CA GLY A 172 9.16 -2.08 24.74
C GLY A 172 8.72 -1.96 26.20
N VAL A 173 8.20 -3.05 26.76
CA VAL A 173 8.06 -3.20 28.21
C VAL A 173 9.47 -3.36 28.76
N CYS A 174 9.97 -2.37 29.50
CA CYS A 174 11.11 -2.53 30.40
C CYS A 174 10.57 -2.63 31.84
N PRO A 175 10.94 -3.67 32.60
CA PRO A 175 10.55 -3.80 33.99
C PRO A 175 11.45 -2.92 34.87
N HIS A 176 10.82 -2.33 35.89
CA HIS A 176 11.40 -1.56 36.99
C HIS A 176 12.02 -0.20 36.66
N GLY A 177 11.52 0.80 37.39
CA GLY A 177 11.73 2.22 37.14
C GLY A 177 13.13 2.70 37.49
N GLU A 178 13.63 3.59 36.64
CA GLU A 178 14.38 4.76 37.07
C GLU A 178 14.21 5.86 36.00
N ARG A 179 13.73 7.03 36.42
CA ARG A 179 13.62 8.21 35.57
C ARG A 179 15.00 8.81 35.38
N ARG A 180 15.46 8.97 34.13
CA ARG A 180 16.52 9.95 33.81
C ARG A 180 16.04 10.91 32.73
N ASN A 181 15.99 12.18 33.12
CA ASN A 181 15.88 13.33 32.23
C ASN A 181 17.12 13.42 31.33
N ALA A 182 16.93 13.69 30.04
CA ALA A 182 17.94 14.32 29.21
C ALA A 182 17.26 15.37 28.33
N ARG A 183 17.34 16.62 28.78
CA ARG A 183 17.13 17.83 27.98
C ARG A 183 18.43 18.11 27.20
N GLY A 184 18.28 18.60 25.98
CA GLY A 184 19.35 19.20 25.17
C GLY A 184 19.16 18.83 23.69
N SER A 185 19.18 19.72 22.71
CA SER A 185 19.56 21.13 22.68
C SER A 185 19.19 21.66 21.28
N TYR A 186 18.39 22.73 21.22
CA TYR A 186 18.24 23.58 20.03
C TYR A 186 19.13 24.81 20.22
N GLY A 187 19.94 25.16 19.22
CA GLY A 187 20.73 26.37 19.23
C GLY A 187 21.46 26.63 17.92
N ARG A 188 20.85 27.55 17.14
CA ARG A 188 21.34 28.36 16.01
C ARG A 188 21.87 27.67 14.75
#